data_AF-A0ABD0JLC6-F1
#
_entry.id   AF-A0ABD0JLC6-F1
#
_cell.length_a   1.000
_cell.length_b   1.000
_cell.length_c   1.000
_cell.angle_alpha   90.00
_cell.angle_beta   90.00
_cell.angle_gamma   90.00
#
_symmetry.space_group_name_H-M   'P 1'
#
loop_
_entity.id
_entity.type
_entity.pdbx_description
1 polymer ?
#
loop_
_entity_poly.entity_id
_entity_poly.type
_entity_poly.pdbx_seq_one_letter_code
_entity_poly.pdbx_strand_id
1 'polypeptide(L)'
;MGHCDLSPKLRHCDATVTEWDDLVCYCECDQPPVILEAETLAMTIDEKVDKIVKELQVNPQNTSSTRRKKESAEDSRTSAQGIGFVGVAFMAIVFGGILLLDLNVFISGVSDIYKAFRRRGQSDC
;
A
#
# COMPACT_ATOMS: atom_id res chain seq x y z
N MET A 1 -3.60 -21.28 -20.52
CA MET A 1 -4.63 -20.82 -19.58
C MET A 1 -4.70 -21.82 -18.43
N GLY A 2 -4.02 -21.53 -17.32
CA GLY A 2 -4.16 -22.28 -16.07
C GLY A 2 -4.64 -21.30 -15.02
N HIS A 3 -5.93 -21.34 -14.71
CA HIS A 3 -6.52 -20.58 -13.62
C HIS A 3 -6.05 -21.23 -12.32
N CYS A 4 -5.22 -20.53 -11.54
CA CYS A 4 -5.08 -20.85 -10.12
C CYS A 4 -6.34 -20.31 -9.43
N ASP A 5 -7.43 -21.06 -9.53
CA ASP A 5 -8.61 -20.84 -8.72
C ASP A 5 -8.21 -21.01 -7.25
N LEU A 6 -8.03 -19.90 -6.54
CA LEU A 6 -8.27 -19.88 -5.11
C LEU A 6 -9.77 -20.04 -4.89
N SER A 7 -10.28 -21.28 -5.03
CA SER A 7 -11.62 -21.61 -4.61
C SER A 7 -11.59 -22.20 -3.20
N PRO A 8 -12.46 -21.72 -2.29
CA PRO A 8 -12.31 -21.90 -0.86
C PRO A 8 -12.93 -23.21 -0.43
N LYS A 9 -12.11 -24.20 -0.07
CA LYS A 9 -12.58 -25.28 0.80
C LYS A 9 -11.89 -25.21 2.14
N LEU A 10 -12.62 -24.56 3.05
CA LEU A 10 -12.55 -24.60 4.50
C LEU A 10 -11.16 -24.82 5.11
N ARG A 11 -10.55 -23.73 5.57
CA ARG A 11 -9.72 -23.79 6.78
C ARG A 11 -10.15 -22.67 7.72
N HIS A 12 -10.79 -23.08 8.81
CA HIS A 12 -10.92 -22.26 10.00
C HIS A 12 -9.51 -21.95 10.50
N CYS A 13 -9.12 -20.69 10.50
CA CYS A 13 -8.01 -20.23 11.32
C CYS A 13 -8.61 -19.85 12.68
N ASP A 14 -8.71 -20.82 13.58
CA ASP A 14 -9.14 -20.56 14.96
C ASP A 14 -7.98 -19.88 15.70
N ALA A 15 -8.23 -18.68 16.22
CA ALA A 15 -7.24 -17.80 16.82
C ALA A 15 -7.06 -18.10 18.31
N THR A 16 -6.80 -19.36 18.67
CA THR A 16 -6.56 -19.77 20.05
C THR A 16 -5.37 -20.73 20.18
N VAL A 17 -4.17 -20.27 19.78
CA VAL A 17 -2.92 -20.94 20.19
C VAL A 17 -1.92 -19.89 20.65
N THR A 18 -1.62 -19.92 21.95
CA THR A 18 -0.52 -19.20 22.60
C THR A 18 0.77 -20.00 22.46
N GLU A 19 1.34 -20.10 21.26
CA GLU A 19 2.73 -20.56 21.08
C GLU A 19 3.23 -20.17 19.69
N TRP A 20 4.45 -19.64 19.60
CA TRP A 20 5.06 -19.17 18.36
C TRP A 20 5.74 -20.33 17.62
N ASP A 21 4.97 -21.24 17.07
CA ASP A 21 5.41 -22.14 16.00
C ASP A 21 4.15 -22.62 15.26
N ASP A 22 4.25 -22.82 13.94
CA ASP A 22 3.19 -23.33 13.05
C ASP A 22 2.14 -22.37 12.46
N LEU A 23 2.58 -21.25 11.87
CA LEU A 23 1.78 -20.61 10.79
C LEU A 23 2.59 -20.26 9.55
N VAL A 24 3.43 -21.19 9.09
CA VAL A 24 4.06 -21.11 7.77
C VAL A 24 3.23 -21.93 6.78
N CYS A 25 2.54 -21.24 5.87
CA CYS A 25 1.83 -21.89 4.78
C CYS A 25 2.81 -22.21 3.65
N TYR A 26 3.21 -23.48 3.54
CA TYR A 26 3.96 -23.94 2.39
C TYR A 26 2.99 -24.18 1.22
N CYS A 27 3.30 -23.60 0.06
CA CYS A 27 2.63 -23.92 -1.18
C CYS A 27 3.36 -25.09 -1.84
N GLU A 28 2.65 -26.17 -2.13
CA GLU A 28 3.12 -27.16 -3.11
C GLU A 28 3.01 -26.53 -4.49
N CYS A 29 4.14 -25.99 -4.97
CA CYS A 29 4.27 -25.63 -6.37
C CYS A 29 4.59 -26.91 -7.15
N ASP A 30 3.85 -27.16 -8.24
CA ASP A 30 4.33 -28.07 -9.28
C ASP A 30 5.74 -27.61 -9.68
N GLN A 31 6.72 -28.47 -9.48
CA GLN A 31 8.06 -28.21 -9.96
C GLN A 31 7.96 -27.97 -11.47
N PRO A 32 8.52 -26.88 -12.02
CA PRO A 32 8.53 -26.69 -13.45
C PRO A 32 9.18 -27.92 -14.09
N PRO A 33 8.66 -28.42 -15.22
CA PRO A 33 9.23 -29.61 -15.85
C PRO A 33 10.73 -29.38 -16.03
N VAL A 34 11.54 -30.30 -15.48
CA VAL A 34 12.96 -30.29 -15.74
C VAL A 34 13.10 -30.44 -17.25
N ILE A 35 13.55 -29.38 -17.92
CA ILE A 35 13.81 -29.32 -19.36
C ILE A 35 15.04 -30.19 -19.68
N LEU A 36 14.91 -31.48 -19.44
CA LEU A 36 15.85 -32.52 -19.83
C LEU A 36 15.37 -33.17 -21.13
N GLU A 37 14.86 -32.36 -22.06
CA GLU A 37 14.54 -32.84 -23.41
C GLU A 37 15.76 -32.67 -24.31
N ALA A 38 15.99 -33.61 -25.23
CA ALA A 38 17.17 -33.66 -26.09
C ALA A 38 17.42 -32.36 -26.89
N GLU A 39 16.39 -31.54 -27.08
CA GLU A 39 16.45 -30.25 -27.77
C GLU A 39 17.18 -29.17 -26.94
N THR A 40 17.09 -29.19 -25.61
CA THR A 40 17.76 -28.19 -24.76
C THR A 40 19.24 -28.48 -24.55
N LEU A 41 19.72 -29.70 -24.83
CA LEU A 41 21.15 -30.01 -24.76
C LEU A 41 21.93 -29.43 -25.96
N ALA A 42 21.25 -29.19 -27.09
CA ALA A 42 21.85 -28.69 -28.33
C ALA A 42 22.02 -27.16 -28.38
N MET A 43 21.36 -26.41 -27.50
CA MET A 43 21.44 -24.94 -27.45
C MET A 43 22.65 -24.45 -26.63
N THR A 44 23.26 -23.35 -27.08
CA THR A 44 24.30 -22.64 -26.31
C THR A 44 23.71 -21.99 -25.06
N ILE A 45 24.56 -21.76 -24.05
CA ILE A 45 24.13 -21.20 -22.74
C ILE A 45 23.41 -19.87 -22.91
N ASP A 46 23.87 -19.01 -23.82
CA ASP A 46 23.27 -17.70 -24.08
C ASP A 46 21.84 -17.80 -24.64
N GLU A 47 21.58 -18.77 -25.52
CA GLU A 47 20.25 -18.99 -26.11
C GLU A 47 19.26 -19.52 -25.06
N LYS A 48 19.74 -20.33 -24.10
CA LYS A 48 18.94 -20.78 -22.95
C LYS A 48 18.56 -19.62 -22.05
N VAL A 49 19.52 -18.75 -21.74
CA VAL A 49 19.28 -17.58 -20.90
C VAL A 49 18.28 -16.65 -21.55
N ASP A 50 18.40 -16.39 -22.85
CA ASP A 50 17.47 -15.50 -23.56
C ASP A 50 16.04 -16.06 -23.62
N LYS A 51 15.89 -17.37 -23.85
CA LYS A 51 14.58 -18.03 -23.83
C LYS A 51 13.92 -17.97 -22.44
N ILE A 52 14.70 -18.21 -21.38
CA ILE A 52 14.23 -18.10 -19.99
C ILE A 52 13.83 -16.66 -19.66
N VAL A 53 14.65 -15.68 -20.03
CA VAL A 53 14.36 -14.25 -19.80
C VAL A 53 13.08 -13.85 -20.53
N LYS A 54 12.89 -14.30 -21.77
CA LYS A 54 11.70 -14.01 -22.58
C LYS A 54 10.43 -14.66 -22.04
N GLU A 55 10.51 -15.89 -21.54
CA GLU A 55 9.38 -16.60 -20.91
C GLU A 55 9.01 -16.02 -19.54
N LEU A 56 9.99 -15.53 -18.78
CA LEU A 56 9.80 -14.95 -17.45
C LEU A 56 9.52 -13.44 -17.47
N GLN A 57 9.57 -12.78 -18.64
CA GLN A 57 9.32 -11.35 -18.75
C GLN A 57 7.83 -11.03 -18.57
N VAL A 58 7.44 -10.78 -17.32
CA VAL A 58 6.08 -10.32 -16.99
C VAL A 58 5.91 -8.84 -17.30
N ASN A 59 4.73 -8.45 -17.80
CA ASN A 59 4.43 -7.04 -18.10
C ASN A 59 4.44 -6.22 -16.79
N PRO A 60 5.36 -5.24 -16.64
CA PRO A 60 5.56 -4.51 -15.39
C PRO A 60 4.34 -3.67 -14.98
N GLN A 61 3.47 -3.31 -15.92
CA GLN A 61 2.27 -2.49 -15.66
C GLN A 61 1.17 -3.27 -14.93
N ASN A 62 1.13 -4.60 -15.05
CA ASN A 62 0.10 -5.46 -14.47
C ASN A 62 0.60 -6.28 -13.27
N THR A 63 1.77 -5.92 -12.74
CA THR A 63 2.33 -6.60 -11.56
C THR A 63 1.60 -6.15 -10.30
N SER A 64 1.39 -7.09 -9.38
CA SER A 64 0.85 -6.82 -8.05
C SER A 64 1.68 -5.79 -7.28
N SER A 65 2.99 -5.73 -7.50
CA SER A 65 3.88 -4.71 -6.92
C SER A 65 3.57 -3.31 -7.46
N THR A 66 3.35 -3.15 -8.76
CA THR A 66 2.91 -1.88 -9.36
C THR A 66 1.52 -1.48 -8.86
N ARG A 67 0.58 -2.42 -8.68
CA ARG A 67 -0.74 -2.14 -8.09
C ARG A 67 -0.65 -1.70 -6.63
N ARG A 68 0.07 -2.43 -5.77
CA ARG A 68 0.28 -2.10 -4.35
C ARG A 68 1.06 -0.80 -4.12
N LYS A 69 1.80 -0.31 -5.12
CA LYS A 69 2.45 1.00 -5.07
C LYS A 69 1.47 2.15 -5.31
N LYS A 70 0.41 1.92 -6.07
CA LYS A 70 -0.61 2.92 -6.43
C LYS A 70 -1.82 2.89 -5.50
N GLU A 71 -2.11 1.73 -4.94
CA GLU A 71 -3.21 1.49 -4.02
C GLU A 71 -2.62 1.14 -2.65
N SER A 72 -2.76 2.05 -1.69
CA SER A 72 -2.57 1.69 -0.28
C SER A 72 -3.68 0.69 0.06
N ALA A 73 -3.30 -0.52 0.47
CA ALA A 73 -4.27 -1.52 0.88
C ALA A 73 -5.09 -0.96 2.04
N GLU A 74 -6.41 -1.06 1.95
CA GLU A 74 -7.30 -0.63 3.02
C GLU A 74 -7.05 -1.52 4.25
N ASP A 75 -6.22 -1.02 5.15
CA ASP A 75 -5.87 -1.71 6.39
C ASP A 75 -7.00 -1.49 7.40
N SER A 76 -7.95 -2.43 7.41
CA SER A 76 -9.07 -2.47 8.34
C SER A 76 -8.67 -2.90 9.76
N ARG A 77 -7.37 -3.07 10.06
CA ARG A 77 -6.92 -3.38 11.41
C ARG A 77 -7.33 -2.23 12.31
N THR A 78 -8.22 -2.55 13.24
CA THR A 78 -8.72 -1.65 14.30
C THR A 78 -7.58 -0.96 15.05
N SER A 79 -6.42 -1.61 15.17
CA SER A 79 -5.19 -1.03 15.73
C SER A 79 -4.65 0.18 14.94
N ALA A 80 -4.68 0.15 13.61
CA ALA A 80 -4.16 1.24 12.78
C ALA A 80 -5.08 2.46 12.82
N GLN A 81 -6.39 2.24 12.76
CA GLN A 81 -7.39 3.31 12.90
C GLN A 81 -7.39 3.93 14.30
N GLY A 82 -7.30 3.11 15.35
CA GLY A 82 -7.28 3.60 16.73
C GLY A 82 -6.07 4.50 17.02
N ILE A 83 -4.88 4.07 16.62
CA ILE A 83 -3.64 4.85 16.82
C ILE A 83 -3.66 6.14 16.00
N GLY A 84 -4.17 6.09 14.76
CA GLY A 84 -4.35 7.28 13.93
C GLY A 84 -5.28 8.31 14.57
N PHE A 85 -6.42 7.88 15.09
CA PHE A 85 -7.38 8.77 15.75
C PHE A 85 -6.80 9.44 17.00
N VAL A 86 -6.10 8.67 17.85
CA VAL A 86 -5.46 9.20 19.07
C VAL A 86 -4.39 10.23 18.70
N GLY A 87 -3.59 9.97 17.67
CA GLY A 87 -2.58 10.91 17.18
C GLY A 87 -3.18 12.23 16.69
N VAL A 88 -4.24 12.16 15.88
CA VAL A 88 -4.94 13.36 15.39
C VAL A 88 -5.56 14.14 16.55
N ALA A 89 -6.18 13.47 17.52
CA ALA A 89 -6.76 14.12 18.69
C ALA A 89 -5.70 14.86 19.52
N PHE A 90 -4.54 14.25 19.76
CA PHE A 90 -3.43 14.90 20.49
C PHE A 90 -2.91 16.14 19.76
N MET A 91 -2.69 16.04 18.45
CA MET A 91 -2.24 17.18 17.64
C MET A 91 -3.27 18.30 17.62
N ALA A 92 -4.56 17.97 17.47
CA ALA A 92 -5.64 18.94 17.48
C ALA A 92 -5.75 19.67 18.82
N ILE A 93 -5.55 18.98 19.95
CA ILE A 93 -5.60 19.61 21.28
C ILE A 93 -4.42 20.56 21.48
N VAL A 94 -3.21 20.15 21.11
CA VAL A 94 -2.01 21.00 21.31
C VAL A 94 -2.08 22.24 20.43
N PHE A 95 -2.25 22.07 19.12
CA PHE A 95 -2.31 23.20 18.20
C PHE A 95 -3.61 24.01 18.35
N GLY A 96 -4.73 23.34 18.53
CA GLY A 96 -6.02 23.99 18.79
C GLY A 96 -6.03 24.75 20.11
N GLY A 97 -5.39 24.24 21.16
CA GLY A 97 -5.25 24.93 22.44
C GLY A 97 -4.43 26.21 22.33
N ILE A 98 -3.32 26.19 21.58
CA ILE A 98 -2.51 27.37 21.29
C ILE A 98 -3.35 28.42 20.53
N LEU A 99 -4.07 27.99 19.49
CA LEU A 99 -4.94 28.88 18.71
C LEU A 99 -6.12 29.43 19.51
N LEU A 100 -6.67 28.65 20.45
CA LEU A 100 -7.76 29.08 21.35
C LEU A 100 -7.29 30.10 22.37
N LEU A 101 -6.08 29.95 22.93
CA LEU A 101 -5.50 30.95 23.84
C LEU A 101 -5.29 32.29 23.11
N ASP A 102 -4.84 32.22 21.86
CA ASP A 102 -4.54 33.39 21.04
C ASP A 102 -5.72 33.85 20.16
N LEU A 103 -6.93 33.33 20.39
CA LEU A 103 -8.09 33.52 19.51
C LEU A 103 -8.38 35.00 19.24
N ASN A 104 -8.25 35.85 20.25
CA ASN A 104 -8.58 37.27 20.14
C ASN A 104 -7.60 38.03 19.22
N VAL A 105 -6.30 37.69 19.30
CA VAL A 105 -5.24 38.24 18.45
C VAL A 105 -5.33 37.61 17.05
N PHE A 106 -5.57 36.31 16.97
CA PHE A 106 -5.70 35.56 15.73
C PHE A 106 -6.89 36.06 14.89
N ILE A 107 -8.08 36.22 15.49
CA ILE A 107 -9.27 36.75 14.81
C ILE A 107 -9.01 38.17 14.31
N SER A 108 -8.35 39.01 15.11
CA SER A 108 -8.01 40.38 14.72
C SER A 108 -7.09 40.38 13.50
N GLY A 109 -6.02 39.58 13.52
CA GLY A 109 -5.09 39.43 12.39
C GLY A 109 -5.77 38.86 11.13
N VAL A 110 -6.61 37.83 11.28
CA VAL A 110 -7.35 37.23 10.16
C VAL A 110 -8.37 38.21 9.58
N SER A 111 -9.08 38.96 10.42
CA SER A 111 -10.00 40.03 9.99
C SER A 111 -9.26 41.11 9.21
N ASP A 112 -8.08 41.52 9.67
CA ASP A 112 -7.30 42.58 9.02
C ASP A 112 -6.74 42.14 7.68
N ILE A 113 -6.27 40.89 7.60
CA ILE A 113 -5.87 40.24 6.35
C ILE A 113 -7.07 40.13 5.39
N TYR A 114 -8.23 39.64 5.86
CA TYR A 114 -9.44 39.53 5.05
C TYR A 114 -9.91 40.90 4.53
N LYS A 115 -9.91 41.93 5.38
CA LYS A 115 -10.22 43.30 4.98
C LYS A 115 -9.21 43.86 3.99
N ALA A 116 -7.93 43.51 4.11
CA ALA A 116 -6.90 43.91 3.15
C ALA A 116 -7.09 43.24 1.78
N PHE A 117 -7.41 41.94 1.74
CA PHE A 117 -7.76 41.23 0.51
C PHE A 117 -9.00 41.80 -0.16
N ARG A 118 -10.07 42.06 0.61
CA ARG A 118 -11.30 42.69 0.09
C ARG A 118 -11.03 44.08 -0.51
N ARG A 119 -10.16 44.87 0.12
CA ARG A 119 -9.80 46.20 -0.40
C ARG A 119 -9.00 46.11 -1.70
N ARG A 120 -8.07 45.15 -1.83
CA ARG A 120 -7.33 44.94 -3.10
C ARG A 120 -8.24 44.54 -4.25
N GLY A 121 -9.23 43.68 -4.01
CA GLY A 121 -10.20 43.30 -5.04
C GLY A 121 -11.15 44.42 -5.47
N GLN A 122 -11.28 45.51 -4.69
CA GLN A 122 -12.11 46.66 -5.02
C GLN A 122 -11.32 47.80 -5.71
N SER A 123 -9.99 47.81 -5.60
CA SER A 123 -9.11 48.79 -6.28
C SER A 123 -8.75 48.41 -7.72
N ASP A 124 -9.15 47.23 -8.18
CA ASP A 124 -8.93 46.75 -9.56
C ASP A 124 -10.13 47.00 -10.50
N CYS A 125 -11.06 47.90 -10.12
CA CYS A 125 -12.16 48.44 -10.95
C CYS A 125 -12.06 49.95 -11.10
#